data_AF-A0A2P1PNV8-F1
#
_entry.id   AF-A0A2P1PNV8-F1
#
_cell.length_a   1.000
_cell.length_b   1.000
_cell.length_c   1.000
_cell.angle_alpha   90.00
_cell.angle_beta   90.00
_cell.angle_gamma   90.00
#
_symmetry.space_group_name_H-M   'P 1'
#
loop_
_entity.id
_entity.type
_entity.pdbx_description
1 polymer ?
#
loop_
_entity_poly.entity_id
_entity_poly.type
_entity_poly.pdbx_seq_one_letter_code
_entity_poly.pdbx_strand_id
1 'polypeptide(L)'
;MRVRHLLHAALALLINVLMGPAFATEFQPGQIVIVQHYGKPEEARVVRQDQYGVLVQWKDWQDGTFHDDLATAPTEYRQPAELSLPSAAAPKPASAPQPAAAPSAEPSTVTRPARPVSNPAARPITRPAGGFIGPATGQKPQADATAAQQPGAMTALPEGEYYCYTYHPNPVVAGVMTITGLSYRTRTGASGDYRLRGDGRVDWLGDAPLGFAVAVLEETDPRAKLRMYLSDADIGNKWKAAVCSPRDSDAADENPGQNGGPSAFAAGTKVRYSFLGYWYPATIVSCSASRCKLHYDDPQYQDETVDAKNVEAR
;
A
#
# COMPACT_ATOMS: atom_id res chain seq x y z
N MET A 1 60.83 -15.36 23.14
CA MET A 1 59.44 -15.50 22.64
C MET A 1 58.59 -14.21 22.65
N ARG A 2 59.10 -13.03 23.08
CA ARG A 2 58.27 -11.79 23.15
C ARG A 2 58.26 -10.92 21.87
N VAL A 3 59.12 -11.20 20.89
CA VAL A 3 59.26 -10.37 19.67
C VAL A 3 58.19 -10.67 18.61
N ARG A 4 57.57 -11.86 18.62
CA ARG A 4 56.53 -12.24 17.64
C ARG A 4 55.17 -11.54 17.87
N HIS A 5 54.88 -11.06 19.07
CA HIS A 5 53.61 -10.38 19.37
C HIS A 5 53.60 -8.89 18.98
N LEU A 6 54.76 -8.21 19.00
CA LEU A 6 54.86 -6.81 18.57
C LEU A 6 54.71 -6.64 17.05
N LEU A 7 55.15 -7.62 16.26
CA LEU A 7 55.05 -7.56 14.79
C LEU A 7 53.59 -7.73 14.29
N HIS A 8 52.75 -8.50 15.01
CA HIS A 8 51.34 -8.67 14.64
C HIS A 8 50.48 -7.44 14.99
N ALA A 9 50.77 -6.76 16.11
CA ALA A 9 50.07 -5.53 16.49
C ALA A 9 50.37 -4.36 15.54
N ALA A 10 51.63 -4.24 15.09
CA ALA A 10 52.02 -3.21 14.12
C ALA A 10 51.42 -3.45 12.72
N LEU A 11 51.29 -4.72 12.29
CA LEU A 11 50.69 -5.05 11.00
C LEU A 11 49.16 -4.83 11.00
N ALA A 12 48.47 -5.09 12.11
CA ALA A 12 47.04 -4.83 12.25
C ALA A 12 46.70 -3.32 12.23
N LEU A 13 47.60 -2.47 12.77
CA LEU A 13 47.41 -1.02 12.72
C LEU A 13 47.61 -0.45 11.31
N LEU A 14 48.49 -1.05 10.49
CA LEU A 14 48.75 -0.59 9.13
C LEU A 14 47.60 -0.92 8.16
N ILE A 15 46.88 -2.04 8.37
CA ILE A 15 45.74 -2.44 7.53
C ILE A 15 44.54 -1.50 7.72
N ASN A 16 44.29 -1.01 8.95
CA ASN A 16 43.21 -0.06 9.22
C ASN A 16 43.46 1.36 8.67
N VAL A 17 44.71 1.73 8.37
CA VAL A 17 45.05 3.04 7.78
C VAL A 17 44.97 3.02 6.25
N LEU A 18 45.22 1.85 5.63
CA LEU A 18 45.13 1.68 4.17
C LEU A 18 43.70 1.48 3.68
N MET A 19 42.78 1.03 4.54
CA MET A 19 41.34 1.14 4.30
C MET A 19 40.84 2.46 4.88
N GLY A 20 41.24 3.56 4.24
CA GLY A 20 40.66 4.87 4.51
C GLY A 20 39.13 4.77 4.48
N PRO A 21 38.41 5.54 5.32
CA PRO A 21 36.97 5.47 5.38
C PRO A 21 36.45 5.67 3.96
N ALA A 22 35.81 4.64 3.40
CA ALA A 22 35.07 4.78 2.16
C ALA A 22 34.13 5.95 2.41
N PHE A 23 34.37 7.08 1.74
CA PHE A 23 33.57 8.27 1.91
C PHE A 23 32.13 7.86 1.61
N ALA A 24 31.30 7.79 2.66
CA ALA A 24 29.90 7.47 2.50
C ALA A 24 29.35 8.52 1.53
N THR A 25 28.75 8.05 0.42
CA THR A 25 28.12 8.92 -0.55
C THR A 25 27.15 9.84 0.18
N GLU A 26 27.39 11.15 0.09
CA GLU A 26 26.54 12.16 0.70
C GLU A 26 25.47 12.58 -0.31
N PHE A 27 24.22 12.47 0.09
CA PHE A 27 23.05 12.80 -0.71
C PHE A 27 22.43 14.11 -0.21
N GLN A 28 22.06 14.98 -1.15
CA GLN A 28 21.51 16.29 -0.84
C GLN A 28 19.97 16.22 -0.71
N PRO A 29 19.34 16.94 0.23
CA PRO A 29 17.89 17.08 0.26
C PRO A 29 17.32 17.56 -1.09
N GLY A 30 16.24 16.93 -1.53
CA GLY A 30 15.61 17.16 -2.84
C GLY A 30 16.24 16.38 -3.99
N GLN A 31 17.39 15.72 -3.80
CA GLN A 31 18.04 14.94 -4.84
C GLN A 31 17.21 13.70 -5.21
N ILE A 32 17.07 13.42 -6.50
CA ILE A 32 16.47 12.17 -6.98
C ILE A 32 17.53 11.08 -6.98
N VAL A 33 17.19 9.95 -6.37
CA VAL A 33 18.01 8.74 -6.29
C VAL A 33 17.22 7.55 -6.83
N ILE A 34 17.94 6.53 -7.26
CA ILE A 34 17.40 5.22 -7.64
C ILE A 34 17.64 4.26 -6.48
N VAL A 35 16.56 3.64 -6.01
CA VAL A 35 16.55 2.65 -4.93
C VAL A 35 16.12 1.31 -5.50
N GLN A 36 16.79 0.22 -5.13
CA GLN A 36 16.31 -1.12 -5.45
C GLN A 36 15.17 -1.49 -4.50
N HIS A 37 13.93 -1.35 -4.97
CA HIS A 37 12.73 -1.70 -4.23
C HIS A 37 12.15 -2.99 -4.85
N TYR A 38 12.13 -4.09 -4.08
CA TYR A 38 11.71 -5.41 -4.55
C TYR A 38 12.38 -5.89 -5.86
N GLY A 39 13.68 -5.61 -6.02
CA GLY A 39 14.44 -6.01 -7.19
C GLY A 39 14.16 -5.19 -8.45
N LYS A 40 13.42 -4.08 -8.33
CA LYS A 40 13.24 -3.10 -9.40
C LYS A 40 13.85 -1.76 -8.99
N PRO A 41 14.51 -1.04 -9.91
CA PRO A 41 14.96 0.31 -9.66
C PRO A 41 13.74 1.25 -9.65
N GLU A 42 13.57 2.00 -8.56
CA GLU A 42 12.52 3.01 -8.42
C GLU A 42 13.13 4.37 -8.02
N GLU A 43 12.49 5.45 -8.46
CA GLU A 43 12.93 6.81 -8.13
C GLU A 43 12.39 7.23 -6.76
N ALA A 44 13.27 7.74 -5.92
CA ALA A 44 12.92 8.35 -4.65
C ALA A 44 13.57 9.74 -4.51
N ARG A 45 12.94 10.62 -3.74
CA ARG A 45 13.45 11.95 -3.42
C ARG A 45 14.09 11.92 -2.04
N VAL A 46 15.36 12.32 -1.93
CA VAL A 46 16.06 12.41 -0.65
C VAL A 46 15.40 13.52 0.18
N VAL A 47 14.93 13.17 1.37
CA VAL A 47 14.36 14.14 2.31
C VAL A 47 15.46 14.70 3.20
N ARG A 48 16.27 13.81 3.79
CA ARG A 48 17.44 14.14 4.61
C ARG A 48 18.39 12.95 4.72
N GLN A 49 19.63 13.22 5.08
CA GLN A 49 20.61 12.21 5.47
C GLN A 49 21.10 12.53 6.89
N ASP A 50 21.15 11.51 7.74
CA ASP A 50 21.63 11.61 9.12
C ASP A 50 22.40 10.33 9.51
N GLN A 51 22.76 10.20 10.78
CA GLN A 51 23.54 9.06 11.28
C GLN A 51 22.80 7.71 11.16
N TYR A 52 21.49 7.69 10.93
CA TYR A 52 20.69 6.47 10.77
C TYR A 52 20.58 6.02 9.30
N GLY A 53 20.97 6.87 8.35
CA GLY A 53 20.92 6.60 6.92
C GLY A 53 20.33 7.77 6.14
N VAL A 54 19.69 7.45 5.02
CA VAL A 54 19.06 8.43 4.14
C VAL A 54 17.56 8.23 4.18
N LEU A 55 16.83 9.21 4.68
CA LEU A 55 15.38 9.23 4.60
C LEU A 55 14.98 9.63 3.18
N VAL A 56 14.32 8.72 2.47
CA VAL A 56 13.81 8.94 1.13
C VAL A 56 12.29 8.99 1.13
N GLN A 57 11.74 9.71 0.16
CA GLN A 57 10.32 9.82 -0.13
C GLN A 57 10.04 9.17 -1.47
N TRP A 58 9.04 8.30 -1.52
CA TRP A 58 8.62 7.64 -2.76
C TRP A 58 7.65 8.52 -3.55
N LYS A 59 7.61 8.33 -4.86
CA LYS A 59 6.52 8.86 -5.68
C LYS A 59 5.21 8.23 -5.25
N ASP A 60 4.12 9.01 -5.27
CA ASP A 60 2.79 8.45 -5.18
C ASP A 60 2.52 7.60 -6.43
N TRP A 61 2.02 6.39 -6.23
CA TRP A 61 1.76 5.46 -7.33
C TRP A 61 0.55 5.88 -8.16
N GLN A 62 -0.37 6.69 -7.61
CA GLN A 62 -1.58 7.14 -8.31
C GLN A 62 -1.25 8.17 -9.39
N ASP A 63 -0.41 9.15 -9.05
CA ASP A 63 -0.12 10.29 -9.93
C ASP A 63 1.35 10.39 -10.36
N GLY A 64 2.24 9.56 -9.81
CA GLY A 64 3.67 9.54 -10.12
C GLY A 64 4.45 10.75 -9.58
N THR A 65 3.86 11.54 -8.68
CA THR A 65 4.45 12.78 -8.16
C THR A 65 5.01 12.62 -6.75
N PHE A 66 5.92 13.51 -6.37
CA PHE A 66 6.37 13.63 -5.00
C PHE A 66 5.50 14.67 -4.29
N HIS A 67 4.81 14.28 -3.23
CA HIS A 67 4.06 15.22 -2.40
C HIS A 67 5.00 16.01 -1.50
N ASP A 68 4.81 17.33 -1.34
CA ASP A 68 5.66 18.11 -0.44
C ASP A 68 5.29 17.95 1.05
N ASP A 69 4.09 17.44 1.31
CA ASP A 69 3.66 17.10 2.67
C ASP A 69 4.22 15.73 3.12
N LEU A 70 5.29 15.79 3.93
CA LEU A 70 5.92 14.60 4.50
C LEU A 70 5.02 13.84 5.48
N ALA A 71 3.93 14.44 5.98
CA ALA A 71 3.02 13.75 6.90
C ALA A 71 2.15 12.71 6.18
N THR A 72 1.89 12.93 4.89
CA THR A 72 1.05 12.06 4.07
C THR A 72 1.85 11.24 3.06
N ALA A 73 3.07 11.69 2.73
CA ALA A 73 3.91 10.99 1.78
C ALA A 73 4.59 9.75 2.37
N PRO A 74 4.64 8.62 1.63
CA PRO A 74 5.38 7.44 2.05
C PRO A 74 6.88 7.75 2.12
N THR A 75 7.46 7.60 3.31
CA THR A 75 8.89 7.79 3.56
C THR A 75 9.51 6.56 4.21
N GLU A 76 10.80 6.33 3.94
CA GLU A 76 11.55 5.18 4.45
C GLU A 76 13.05 5.52 4.59
N TYR A 77 13.71 4.97 5.60
CA TYR A 77 15.17 5.06 5.71
C TYR A 77 15.86 3.98 4.87
N ARG A 78 16.90 4.38 4.15
CA ARG A 78 17.75 3.50 3.33
C ARG A 78 19.22 3.66 3.68
N GLN A 79 19.99 2.59 3.50
CA GLN A 79 21.44 2.67 3.66
C GLN A 79 22.04 3.39 2.45
N PRO A 80 23.07 4.25 2.62
CA PRO A 80 23.69 4.95 1.49
C PRO A 80 24.15 4.03 0.35
N ALA A 81 24.53 2.79 0.65
CA ALA A 81 24.95 1.79 -0.32
C ALA A 81 23.80 1.20 -1.17
N GLU A 82 22.54 1.35 -0.73
CA GLU A 82 21.34 0.91 -1.47
C GLU A 82 20.85 1.96 -2.48
N LEU A 83 21.45 3.14 -2.43
CA LEU A 83 21.07 4.30 -3.23
C LEU A 83 22.08 4.49 -4.35
N SER A 84 21.58 4.79 -5.54
CA SER A 84 22.39 5.14 -6.69
C SER A 84 21.89 6.43 -7.31
N LEU A 85 22.79 7.23 -7.87
CA LEU A 85 22.38 8.41 -8.63
C LEU A 85 21.78 7.94 -9.95
N PRO A 86 20.67 8.54 -10.43
CA PRO A 86 20.19 8.27 -11.78
C PRO A 86 21.35 8.53 -12.72
N SER A 87 21.72 7.53 -13.51
CA SER A 87 22.79 7.68 -14.50
C SER A 87 22.45 8.89 -15.33
N ALA A 88 23.30 9.93 -15.28
CA ALA A 88 23.12 11.10 -16.13
C ALA A 88 22.95 10.58 -17.56
N ALA A 89 21.77 10.79 -18.14
CA ALA A 89 21.52 10.34 -19.50
C ALA A 89 22.68 10.88 -20.35
N ALA A 90 23.41 9.98 -21.02
CA ALA A 90 24.52 10.38 -21.87
C ALA A 90 24.02 11.54 -22.75
N PRO A 91 24.75 12.67 -22.82
CA PRO A 91 24.29 13.83 -23.56
C PRO A 91 23.88 13.36 -24.94
N LYS A 92 22.59 13.55 -25.27
CA LYS A 92 22.03 13.14 -26.55
C LYS A 92 22.98 13.69 -27.62
N PRO A 93 23.59 12.85 -28.48
CA PRO A 93 24.56 13.33 -29.45
C PRO A 93 23.91 14.47 -30.20
N ALA A 94 24.57 15.63 -30.21
CA ALA A 94 24.07 16.82 -30.86
C ALA A 94 23.67 16.42 -32.28
N SER A 95 22.39 16.54 -32.61
CA SER A 95 21.88 16.24 -33.94
C SER A 95 22.76 16.98 -34.95
N ALA A 96 23.41 16.23 -35.84
CA ALA A 96 24.15 16.82 -36.94
C ALA A 96 23.25 17.83 -37.66
N PRO A 97 23.77 19.01 -38.06
CA PRO A 97 22.97 20.04 -38.69
C PRO A 97 22.24 19.48 -39.90
N GLN A 98 20.92 19.48 -39.80
CA GLN A 98 20.02 19.03 -40.86
C GLN A 98 20.13 20.02 -42.03
N PRO A 99 20.40 19.56 -43.27
CA PRO A 99 20.53 20.46 -44.41
C PRO A 99 19.22 21.24 -44.63
N ALA A 100 19.37 22.55 -44.84
CA ALA A 100 18.26 23.49 -44.96
C ALA A 100 17.27 23.06 -46.06
N ALA A 101 16.04 22.77 -45.64
CA ALA A 101 14.91 22.62 -46.55
C ALA A 101 14.40 24.01 -46.97
N ALA A 102 14.08 24.14 -48.26
CA ALA A 102 13.58 25.35 -48.91
C ALA A 102 12.23 25.84 -48.31
N PRO A 103 11.95 27.15 -48.39
CA PRO A 103 10.78 27.75 -47.74
C PRO A 103 9.47 27.37 -48.45
N SER A 104 8.52 26.82 -47.70
CA SER A 104 7.10 26.76 -48.07
C SER A 104 6.29 27.74 -47.22
N ALA A 105 5.34 28.36 -47.91
CA ALA A 105 4.61 29.56 -47.53
C ALA A 105 3.70 29.40 -46.30
N GLU A 106 3.59 30.51 -45.56
CA GLU A 106 2.70 30.76 -44.42
C GLU A 106 1.21 30.73 -44.79
N PRO A 107 0.34 30.44 -43.80
CA PRO A 107 -0.87 31.24 -43.63
C PRO A 107 -0.99 31.89 -42.25
N SER A 108 -1.02 33.22 -42.31
CA SER A 108 -1.67 34.24 -41.46
C SER A 108 -2.24 33.86 -40.08
N THR A 109 -1.59 34.38 -39.06
CA THR A 109 -2.06 34.56 -37.67
C THR A 109 -3.22 35.58 -37.57
N VAL A 110 -4.31 35.17 -36.92
CA VAL A 110 -5.40 36.07 -36.47
C VAL A 110 -5.08 36.55 -35.05
N THR A 111 -4.73 37.83 -34.92
CA THR A 111 -4.50 38.51 -33.63
C THR A 111 -5.84 38.95 -33.04
N ARG A 112 -6.23 38.37 -31.89
CA ARG A 112 -7.41 38.79 -31.12
C ARG A 112 -6.95 39.69 -29.95
N PRO A 113 -7.50 40.91 -29.77
CA PRO A 113 -7.09 41.81 -28.71
C PRO A 113 -7.61 41.40 -27.33
N ALA A 114 -6.78 41.68 -26.32
CA ALA A 114 -6.99 41.38 -24.90
C ALA A 114 -8.14 42.20 -24.28
N ARG A 115 -8.94 41.55 -23.43
CA ARG A 115 -9.91 42.19 -22.54
C ARG A 115 -9.22 42.67 -21.25
N PRO A 116 -9.50 43.88 -20.74
CA PRO A 116 -9.08 44.28 -19.41
C PRO A 116 -9.93 43.57 -18.35
N VAL A 117 -9.26 42.98 -17.35
CA VAL A 117 -9.87 42.40 -16.15
C VAL A 117 -9.96 43.50 -15.10
N SER A 118 -11.18 43.89 -14.76
CA SER A 118 -11.50 44.78 -13.64
C SER A 118 -11.45 44.00 -12.33
N ASN A 119 -10.76 44.60 -11.37
CA ASN A 119 -10.49 44.09 -10.02
C ASN A 119 -11.56 44.62 -9.04
N PRO A 120 -12.39 43.77 -8.39
CA PRO A 120 -13.26 44.23 -7.32
C PRO A 120 -12.59 44.11 -5.94
N ALA A 121 -12.64 45.23 -5.23
CA ALA A 121 -12.05 45.49 -3.92
C ALA A 121 -12.42 44.48 -2.83
N ALA A 122 -11.43 44.21 -1.98
CA ALA A 122 -11.54 43.47 -0.73
C ALA A 122 -12.54 44.16 0.24
N ARG A 123 -13.44 43.38 0.81
CA ARG A 123 -14.25 43.77 1.96
C ARG A 123 -13.60 43.28 3.26
N PRO A 124 -13.44 44.11 4.30
CA PRO A 124 -12.96 43.66 5.59
C PRO A 124 -14.07 42.90 6.34
N ILE A 125 -13.73 41.71 6.85
CA ILE A 125 -14.58 40.93 7.74
C ILE A 125 -14.40 41.47 9.15
N THR A 126 -15.44 42.07 9.69
CA THR A 126 -15.56 42.50 11.08
C THR A 126 -15.71 41.27 11.98
N ARG A 127 -14.79 41.11 12.93
CA ARG A 127 -14.79 40.05 13.95
C ARG A 127 -15.51 40.58 15.21
N PRO A 128 -16.62 39.99 15.67
CA PRO A 128 -17.16 40.35 16.98
C PRO A 128 -16.37 39.65 18.08
N ALA A 129 -15.84 40.46 19.01
CA ALA A 129 -15.33 40.04 20.29
C ALA A 129 -16.51 39.68 21.20
N GLY A 130 -16.65 38.40 21.52
CA GLY A 130 -17.56 37.90 22.55
C GLY A 130 -16.75 37.45 23.76
N GLY A 131 -16.92 38.14 24.88
CA GLY A 131 -16.21 37.92 26.13
C GLY A 131 -16.58 36.61 26.83
N PHE A 132 -15.61 36.06 27.56
CA PHE A 132 -15.75 34.86 28.38
C PHE A 132 -15.09 35.12 29.73
N ILE A 133 -15.86 35.50 30.75
CA ILE A 133 -15.50 35.35 32.18
C ILE A 133 -16.79 35.17 32.99
N GLY A 134 -16.93 34.05 33.71
CA GLY A 134 -17.93 33.89 34.78
C GLY A 134 -18.12 32.44 35.21
N PRO A 135 -18.16 32.13 36.53
CA PRO A 135 -17.60 30.88 37.05
C PRO A 135 -18.60 29.74 37.30
N ALA A 136 -18.02 28.56 37.42
CA ALA A 136 -18.64 27.28 37.73
C ALA A 136 -19.17 27.21 39.17
N THR A 137 -20.40 26.70 39.31
CA THR A 137 -20.86 25.90 40.46
C THR A 137 -22.13 25.14 40.09
N GLY A 138 -22.18 23.83 40.39
CA GLY A 138 -23.41 23.18 40.87
C GLY A 138 -24.10 22.16 39.97
N GLN A 139 -23.97 20.89 40.39
CA GLN A 139 -25.02 19.86 40.46
C GLN A 139 -25.52 19.12 39.19
N LYS A 140 -25.26 17.81 39.25
CA LYS A 140 -25.99 16.68 38.63
C LYS A 140 -27.48 16.74 39.04
N PRO A 141 -28.42 16.34 38.15
CA PRO A 141 -28.95 14.99 38.29
C PRO A 141 -29.11 14.24 36.95
N GLN A 142 -29.29 12.95 37.15
CA GLN A 142 -29.35 11.81 36.23
C GLN A 142 -30.78 11.61 35.71
N ALA A 143 -30.96 11.34 34.40
CA ALA A 143 -31.90 10.34 33.86
C ALA A 143 -31.89 10.31 32.32
N ASP A 144 -31.80 9.09 31.80
CA ASP A 144 -32.43 8.55 30.59
C ASP A 144 -32.22 9.25 29.24
N ALA A 145 -31.27 8.70 28.49
CA ALA A 145 -31.33 8.66 27.03
C ALA A 145 -30.95 7.24 26.56
N THR A 146 -31.99 6.46 26.28
CA THR A 146 -32.09 5.37 25.32
C THR A 146 -30.79 5.01 24.61
N ALA A 147 -30.09 3.99 25.11
CA ALA A 147 -29.05 3.33 24.35
C ALA A 147 -29.68 2.74 23.10
N ALA A 148 -29.37 3.33 21.94
CA ALA A 148 -29.59 2.65 20.67
C ALA A 148 -28.90 1.29 20.77
N GLN A 149 -29.70 0.24 20.65
CA GLN A 149 -29.23 -1.13 20.63
C GLN A 149 -28.35 -1.26 19.39
N GLN A 150 -27.02 -1.10 19.58
CA GLN A 150 -26.06 -1.33 18.51
C GLN A 150 -26.29 -2.75 18.01
N PRO A 151 -26.39 -2.95 16.68
CA PRO A 151 -26.50 -4.29 16.10
C PRO A 151 -25.37 -5.15 16.68
N GLY A 152 -25.74 -6.34 17.17
CA GLY A 152 -24.99 -7.11 18.16
C GLY A 152 -23.49 -7.11 17.93
N ALA A 153 -22.75 -6.52 18.87
CA ALA A 153 -21.30 -6.48 18.85
C ALA A 153 -20.78 -7.92 18.69
N MET A 154 -20.10 -8.20 17.57
CA MET A 154 -19.41 -9.46 17.42
C MET A 154 -18.43 -9.61 18.59
N THR A 155 -18.59 -10.68 19.36
CA THR A 155 -17.73 -11.00 20.51
C THR A 155 -16.55 -11.87 20.09
N ALA A 156 -16.60 -12.45 18.89
CA ALA A 156 -15.59 -13.32 18.31
C ALA A 156 -15.49 -13.07 16.80
N LEU A 157 -14.30 -13.33 16.26
CA LEU A 157 -14.08 -13.43 14.81
C LEU A 157 -14.76 -14.70 14.27
N PRO A 158 -15.24 -14.70 13.02
CA PRO A 158 -15.72 -15.92 12.37
C PRO A 158 -14.68 -17.05 12.44
N GLU A 159 -15.10 -18.25 12.81
CA GLU A 159 -14.21 -19.40 12.81
C GLU A 159 -13.86 -19.84 11.39
N GLY A 160 -12.66 -20.38 11.19
CA GLY A 160 -12.21 -20.91 9.91
C GLY A 160 -10.75 -20.63 9.56
N GLU A 161 -10.33 -21.09 8.38
CA GLU A 161 -9.04 -20.69 7.81
C GLU A 161 -9.15 -19.30 7.17
N TYR A 162 -8.15 -18.45 7.37
CA TYR A 162 -8.01 -17.13 6.78
C TYR A 162 -6.76 -17.11 5.90
N TYR A 163 -6.95 -16.69 4.64
CA TYR A 163 -5.84 -16.50 3.70
C TYR A 163 -5.42 -15.04 3.71
N CYS A 164 -4.17 -14.80 4.05
CA CYS A 164 -3.60 -13.49 4.27
C CYS A 164 -2.67 -13.08 3.11
N TYR A 165 -2.86 -11.87 2.59
CA TYR A 165 -2.08 -11.33 1.48
C TYR A 165 -1.61 -9.91 1.78
N THR A 166 -0.32 -9.62 1.61
CA THR A 166 0.21 -8.24 1.64
C THR A 166 0.07 -7.59 0.28
N TYR A 167 -0.15 -6.27 0.25
CA TYR A 167 -0.38 -5.53 -0.98
C TYR A 167 0.73 -4.51 -1.26
N HIS A 168 1.78 -4.87 -2.03
CA HIS A 168 2.49 -3.96 -2.93
C HIS A 168 3.65 -4.63 -3.70
N PRO A 169 3.88 -4.28 -4.99
CA PRO A 169 2.90 -3.85 -5.99
C PRO A 169 2.02 -5.01 -6.49
N ASN A 170 2.38 -6.24 -6.13
CA ASN A 170 1.61 -7.45 -6.41
C ASN A 170 1.19 -8.09 -5.09
N PRO A 171 0.04 -8.76 -5.04
CA PRO A 171 -0.36 -9.51 -3.87
C PRO A 171 0.62 -10.66 -3.62
N VAL A 172 1.22 -10.68 -2.44
CA VAL A 172 2.07 -11.78 -1.98
C VAL A 172 1.36 -12.48 -0.84
N VAL A 173 1.32 -13.81 -0.89
CA VAL A 173 0.76 -14.63 0.19
C VAL A 173 1.60 -14.40 1.45
N ALA A 174 1.01 -13.75 2.46
CA ALA A 174 1.63 -13.55 3.76
C ALA A 174 1.58 -14.83 4.59
N GLY A 175 0.51 -15.61 4.44
CA GLY A 175 0.35 -16.90 5.10
C GLY A 175 -1.11 -17.31 5.28
N VAL A 176 -1.31 -18.34 6.12
CA VAL A 176 -2.64 -18.84 6.51
C VAL A 176 -2.72 -18.86 8.03
N MET A 177 -3.84 -18.36 8.54
CA MET A 177 -4.21 -18.35 9.95
C MET A 177 -5.54 -19.08 10.15
N THR A 178 -5.66 -19.89 11.18
CA THR A 178 -6.91 -20.55 11.56
C THR A 178 -7.43 -19.90 12.83
N ILE A 179 -8.71 -19.51 12.84
CA ILE A 179 -9.44 -19.03 14.00
C ILE A 179 -10.32 -20.16 14.54
N THR A 180 -10.28 -20.40 15.85
CA THR A 180 -11.12 -21.38 16.55
C THR A 180 -11.52 -20.81 17.90
N GLY A 181 -12.81 -20.51 18.10
CA GLY A 181 -13.29 -19.74 19.24
C GLY A 181 -12.56 -18.40 19.37
N LEU A 182 -11.94 -18.18 20.53
CA LEU A 182 -11.13 -17.00 20.83
C LEU A 182 -9.62 -17.23 20.64
N SER A 183 -9.24 -18.32 19.96
CA SER A 183 -7.84 -18.67 19.72
C SER A 183 -7.52 -18.62 18.23
N TYR A 184 -6.23 -18.43 17.92
CA TYR A 184 -5.71 -18.48 16.56
C TYR A 184 -4.44 -19.34 16.48
N ARG A 185 -4.16 -19.83 15.28
CA ARG A 185 -2.92 -20.53 14.94
C ARG A 185 -2.53 -20.26 13.49
N THR A 186 -1.26 -20.03 13.23
CA THR A 186 -0.71 -19.86 11.88
C THR A 186 0.03 -21.11 11.42
N ARG A 187 0.18 -21.29 10.11
CA ARG A 187 0.99 -22.40 9.56
C ARG A 187 2.48 -22.31 9.92
N THR A 188 2.98 -21.11 10.21
CA THR A 188 4.37 -20.88 10.63
C THR A 188 4.62 -21.17 12.10
N GLY A 189 3.57 -21.50 12.87
CA GLY A 189 3.68 -21.92 14.27
C GLY A 189 3.29 -20.88 15.31
N ALA A 190 3.10 -19.60 14.93
CA ALA A 190 2.56 -18.59 15.84
C ALA A 190 1.13 -18.94 16.25
N SER A 191 0.82 -18.83 17.54
CA SER A 191 -0.51 -19.12 18.09
C SER A 191 -0.75 -18.33 19.37
N GLY A 192 -2.01 -18.13 19.72
CA GLY A 192 -2.41 -17.48 20.95
C GLY A 192 -3.91 -17.31 21.02
N ASP A 193 -4.35 -16.51 21.99
CA ASP A 193 -5.73 -16.07 22.08
C ASP A 193 -5.87 -14.67 21.47
N TYR A 194 -7.09 -14.21 21.20
CA TYR A 194 -7.33 -12.84 20.77
C TYR A 194 -8.50 -12.22 21.52
N ARG A 195 -8.57 -10.89 21.49
CA ARG A 195 -9.70 -10.13 22.00
C ARG A 195 -10.20 -9.18 20.92
N LEU A 196 -11.45 -9.38 20.48
CA LEU A 196 -12.14 -8.43 19.61
C LEU A 196 -12.73 -7.31 20.45
N ARG A 197 -12.35 -6.07 20.13
CA ARG A 197 -12.82 -4.85 20.79
C ARG A 197 -14.08 -4.33 20.10
N GLY A 198 -14.86 -3.52 20.82
CA GLY A 198 -16.08 -2.91 20.28
C GLY A 198 -15.85 -1.90 19.15
N ASP A 199 -14.60 -1.48 18.90
CA ASP A 199 -14.20 -0.64 17.76
C ASP A 199 -13.67 -1.46 16.56
N GLY A 200 -13.84 -2.79 16.59
CA GLY A 200 -13.38 -3.71 15.55
C GLY A 200 -11.90 -4.08 15.63
N ARG A 201 -11.12 -3.49 16.55
CA ARG A 201 -9.71 -3.88 16.74
C ARG A 201 -9.58 -5.26 17.36
N VAL A 202 -8.55 -5.98 16.94
CA VAL A 202 -8.18 -7.30 17.46
C VAL A 202 -6.85 -7.20 18.18
N ASP A 203 -6.89 -7.42 19.49
CA ASP A 203 -5.67 -7.53 20.32
C ASP A 203 -5.23 -9.00 20.34
N TRP A 204 -4.01 -9.29 19.89
CA TRP A 204 -3.44 -10.63 19.96
C TRP A 204 -2.83 -10.89 21.34
N LEU A 205 -3.29 -11.94 22.01
CA LEU A 205 -2.80 -12.43 23.30
C LEU A 205 -1.87 -13.62 23.05
N GLY A 206 -0.70 -13.35 22.47
CA GLY A 206 0.29 -14.37 22.09
C GLY A 206 1.26 -13.85 21.03
N ASP A 207 1.85 -14.77 20.26
CA ASP A 207 2.78 -14.43 19.18
C ASP A 207 2.05 -13.80 17.98
N ALA A 208 2.44 -12.58 17.60
CA ALA A 208 1.83 -11.85 16.48
C ALA A 208 1.66 -12.73 15.22
N PRO A 209 0.41 -12.99 14.77
CA PRO A 209 0.16 -13.87 13.65
C PRO A 209 0.80 -13.30 12.38
N LEU A 210 1.67 -14.10 11.75
CA LEU A 210 2.40 -13.73 10.52
C LEU A 210 3.25 -12.45 10.67
N GLY A 211 3.60 -12.06 11.90
CA GLY A 211 4.38 -10.85 12.19
C GLY A 211 3.56 -9.55 12.26
N PHE A 212 2.23 -9.61 12.21
CA PHE A 212 1.37 -8.43 12.31
C PHE A 212 0.86 -8.24 13.75
N ALA A 213 1.31 -7.16 14.41
CA ALA A 213 1.04 -6.92 15.82
C ALA A 213 -0.41 -6.50 16.13
N VAL A 214 -1.17 -6.02 15.15
CA VAL A 214 -2.56 -5.57 15.33
C VAL A 214 -3.41 -5.93 14.12
N ALA A 215 -4.71 -6.15 14.31
CA ALA A 215 -5.66 -6.23 13.21
C ALA A 215 -6.94 -5.44 13.47
N VAL A 216 -7.63 -5.10 12.39
CA VAL A 216 -8.93 -4.44 12.40
C VAL A 216 -9.90 -5.30 11.60
N LEU A 217 -11.03 -5.65 12.21
CA LEU A 217 -12.15 -6.29 11.56
C LEU A 217 -12.85 -5.26 10.67
N GLU A 218 -12.74 -5.47 9.37
CA GLU A 218 -13.50 -4.75 8.36
C GLU A 218 -14.77 -5.55 8.06
N GLU A 219 -15.90 -5.09 8.57
CA GLU A 219 -17.22 -5.57 8.15
C GLU A 219 -17.53 -5.00 6.76
N THR A 220 -17.03 -5.66 5.72
CA THR A 220 -17.43 -5.38 4.34
C THR A 220 -18.49 -6.39 3.91
N ASP A 221 -19.65 -5.94 3.44
CA ASP A 221 -20.63 -6.79 2.78
C ASP A 221 -19.99 -7.45 1.53
N PRO A 222 -19.98 -8.79 1.38
CA PRO A 222 -20.74 -9.79 2.16
C PRO A 222 -19.98 -10.52 3.27
N ARG A 223 -18.70 -10.23 3.51
CA ARG A 223 -17.88 -10.99 4.47
C ARG A 223 -16.92 -10.12 5.27
N ALA A 224 -16.90 -10.38 6.57
CA ALA A 224 -15.89 -9.87 7.48
C ALA A 224 -14.48 -10.22 6.99
N LYS A 225 -13.62 -9.22 6.89
CA LYS A 225 -12.20 -9.36 6.56
C LYS A 225 -11.38 -8.81 7.71
N LEU A 226 -10.19 -9.36 7.92
CA LEU A 226 -9.22 -8.82 8.85
C LEU A 226 -8.16 -8.04 8.07
N ARG A 227 -7.98 -6.77 8.40
CA ARG A 227 -6.84 -5.98 7.95
C ARG A 227 -5.79 -5.96 9.05
N MET A 228 -4.68 -6.63 8.82
CA MET A 228 -3.59 -6.80 9.79
C MET A 228 -2.46 -5.82 9.50
N TYR A 229 -1.87 -5.22 10.53
CA TYR A 229 -0.80 -4.23 10.42
C TYR A 229 0.40 -4.63 11.26
N LEU A 230 1.60 -4.24 10.82
CA LEU A 230 2.86 -4.53 11.52
C LEU A 230 2.91 -3.85 12.90
N SER A 231 2.27 -2.69 13.04
CA SER A 231 2.19 -1.95 14.31
C SER A 231 0.89 -1.14 14.41
N ASP A 232 0.55 -0.70 15.62
CA ASP A 232 -0.58 0.21 15.87
C ASP A 232 -0.47 1.54 15.11
N ALA A 233 0.76 2.03 14.90
CA ALA A 233 1.01 3.27 14.18
C ALA A 233 0.70 3.18 12.68
N ASP A 234 0.62 1.97 12.14
CA ASP A 234 0.33 1.74 10.72
C ASP A 234 -1.17 1.61 10.42
N ILE A 235 -2.04 1.65 11.43
CA ILE A 235 -3.49 1.51 11.24
C ILE A 235 -4.00 2.65 10.35
N GLY A 236 -4.68 2.27 9.27
CA GLY A 236 -5.15 3.19 8.21
C GLY A 236 -4.21 3.24 7.00
N ASN A 237 -2.95 2.81 7.14
CA ASN A 237 -2.03 2.67 6.01
C ASN A 237 -2.26 1.33 5.29
N LYS A 238 -3.17 1.35 4.30
CA LYS A 238 -3.58 0.16 3.56
C LYS A 238 -2.43 -0.58 2.86
N TRP A 239 -1.33 0.09 2.57
CA TRP A 239 -0.16 -0.46 1.87
C TRP A 239 0.75 -1.30 2.74
N LYS A 240 0.72 -1.07 4.05
CA LYS A 240 1.47 -1.86 5.05
C LYS A 240 0.65 -2.99 5.65
N ALA A 241 -0.57 -3.16 5.16
CA ALA A 241 -1.48 -4.13 5.73
C ALA A 241 -1.47 -5.45 4.94
N ALA A 242 -1.60 -6.55 5.66
CA ALA A 242 -2.11 -7.77 5.08
C ALA A 242 -3.65 -7.77 5.16
N VAL A 243 -4.30 -8.25 4.10
CA VAL A 243 -5.74 -8.53 4.10
C VAL A 243 -5.92 -10.03 4.24
N CYS A 244 -6.62 -10.43 5.29
CA CYS A 244 -6.95 -11.81 5.59
C CYS A 244 -8.45 -12.00 5.42
N SER A 245 -8.84 -12.84 4.48
CA SER A 245 -10.25 -13.19 4.26
C SER A 245 -10.48 -14.63 4.69
N PRO A 246 -11.62 -14.95 5.33
CA PRO A 246 -11.99 -16.33 5.60
C PRO A 246 -12.05 -17.08 4.27
N ARG A 247 -11.48 -18.29 4.25
CA ARG A 247 -11.65 -19.25 3.18
C ARG A 247 -13.14 -19.52 3.06
N ASP A 248 -13.64 -19.54 1.83
CA ASP A 248 -15.02 -19.94 1.56
C ASP A 248 -15.22 -21.36 2.13
N SER A 249 -15.82 -21.46 3.32
CA SER A 249 -16.13 -22.74 3.97
C SER A 249 -17.11 -23.54 3.14
N ASP A 250 -17.98 -22.86 2.39
CA ASP A 250 -18.97 -23.49 1.51
C ASP A 250 -18.35 -24.04 0.22
N ALA A 251 -17.13 -23.63 -0.14
CA ALA A 251 -16.43 -24.15 -1.33
C ALA A 251 -15.61 -25.42 -1.06
N ALA A 252 -15.53 -25.86 0.20
CA ALA A 252 -14.70 -27.00 0.60
C ALA A 252 -15.48 -28.33 0.73
N ASP A 253 -16.79 -28.28 1.02
CA ASP A 253 -17.63 -29.47 1.21
C ASP A 253 -18.74 -29.65 0.16
N GLU A 254 -18.97 -28.67 -0.72
CA GLU A 254 -19.65 -28.94 -1.98
C GLU A 254 -18.68 -29.66 -2.91
N ASN A 255 -18.81 -31.00 -2.94
CA ASN A 255 -18.47 -31.83 -4.08
C ASN A 255 -18.60 -31.00 -5.37
N PRO A 256 -17.55 -30.82 -6.20
CA PRO A 256 -17.53 -29.87 -7.34
C PRO A 256 -18.50 -30.22 -8.50
N GLY A 257 -19.60 -30.91 -8.21
CA GLY A 257 -20.51 -31.51 -9.19
C GLY A 257 -21.92 -30.92 -9.27
N GLN A 258 -22.38 -29.99 -8.41
CA GLN A 258 -23.83 -29.70 -8.38
C GLN A 258 -24.34 -28.25 -8.29
N ASN A 259 -23.49 -27.23 -8.39
CA ASN A 259 -23.94 -25.90 -8.80
C ASN A 259 -23.32 -25.56 -10.15
N GLY A 260 -23.98 -26.01 -11.23
CA GLY A 260 -23.68 -25.65 -12.62
C GLY A 260 -22.21 -25.86 -13.00
N GLY A 261 -21.82 -27.12 -13.24
CA GLY A 261 -20.43 -27.46 -13.55
C GLY A 261 -19.77 -26.53 -14.60
N PRO A 262 -18.44 -26.37 -14.55
CA PRO A 262 -17.62 -25.37 -15.26
C PRO A 262 -17.64 -25.40 -16.81
N SER A 263 -18.65 -26.00 -17.42
CA SER A 263 -19.06 -25.83 -18.82
C SER A 263 -20.08 -24.69 -19.05
N ALA A 264 -20.40 -23.87 -18.04
CA ALA A 264 -21.64 -23.09 -18.02
C ALA A 264 -21.62 -21.73 -18.76
N PHE A 265 -20.45 -21.13 -19.02
CA PHE A 265 -20.40 -19.78 -19.58
C PHE A 265 -20.07 -19.78 -21.06
N ALA A 266 -20.99 -19.25 -21.87
CA ALA A 266 -20.76 -18.99 -23.29
C ALA A 266 -19.79 -17.81 -23.46
N ALA A 267 -19.03 -17.81 -24.56
CA ALA A 267 -18.29 -16.61 -24.96
C ALA A 267 -19.26 -15.42 -25.10
N GLY A 268 -18.88 -14.27 -24.56
CA GLY A 268 -19.71 -13.06 -24.48
C GLY A 268 -20.56 -12.94 -23.21
N THR A 269 -20.66 -13.98 -22.37
CA THR A 269 -21.39 -13.87 -21.09
C THR A 269 -20.71 -12.86 -20.17
N LYS A 270 -21.49 -11.93 -19.63
CA LYS A 270 -21.05 -10.99 -18.58
C LYS A 270 -20.96 -11.73 -17.25
N VAL A 271 -19.81 -11.59 -16.61
CA VAL A 271 -19.46 -12.27 -15.37
C VAL A 271 -18.77 -11.30 -14.43
N ARG A 272 -18.55 -11.75 -13.20
CA ARG A 272 -17.61 -11.14 -12.26
C ARG A 272 -16.59 -12.18 -11.81
N TYR A 273 -15.34 -11.76 -11.67
CA TYR A 273 -14.24 -12.59 -11.20
C TYR A 273 -13.80 -12.16 -9.80
N SER A 274 -13.73 -13.11 -8.88
CA SER A 274 -13.19 -12.89 -7.53
C SER A 274 -11.68 -13.03 -7.55
N PHE A 275 -10.99 -11.91 -7.33
CA PHE A 275 -9.57 -11.91 -7.06
C PHE A 275 -9.34 -11.24 -5.71
N LEU A 276 -8.82 -12.02 -4.76
CA LEU A 276 -8.47 -11.55 -3.41
C LEU A 276 -9.65 -10.88 -2.68
N GLY A 277 -10.85 -11.42 -2.88
CA GLY A 277 -12.07 -10.93 -2.24
C GLY A 277 -12.62 -9.64 -2.83
N TYR A 278 -12.12 -9.20 -4.00
CA TYR A 278 -12.72 -8.14 -4.81
C TYR A 278 -13.31 -8.75 -6.08
N TRP A 279 -14.46 -8.21 -6.50
CA TRP A 279 -15.17 -8.64 -7.70
C TRP A 279 -14.89 -7.69 -8.85
N TYR A 280 -14.30 -8.23 -9.92
CA TYR A 280 -13.97 -7.48 -11.13
C TYR A 280 -14.97 -7.83 -12.23
N PRO A 281 -15.68 -6.84 -12.82
CA PRO A 281 -16.59 -7.10 -13.92
C PRO A 281 -15.79 -7.50 -15.17
N ALA A 282 -16.25 -8.55 -15.84
CA ALA A 282 -15.58 -9.11 -17.00
C ALA A 282 -16.56 -9.75 -17.99
N THR A 283 -16.02 -10.12 -19.15
CA THR A 283 -16.72 -10.85 -20.21
C THR A 283 -15.95 -12.13 -20.51
N ILE A 284 -16.66 -13.25 -20.62
CA ILE A 284 -16.06 -14.54 -20.99
C ILE A 284 -15.59 -14.46 -22.44
N VAL A 285 -14.31 -14.69 -22.69
CA VAL A 285 -13.74 -14.84 -24.04
C VAL A 285 -13.86 -16.29 -24.49
N SER A 286 -13.47 -17.21 -23.62
CA SER A 286 -13.64 -18.65 -23.78
C SER A 286 -13.68 -19.31 -22.41
N CYS A 287 -14.37 -20.42 -22.24
CA CYS A 287 -14.32 -21.16 -20.99
C CYS A 287 -14.30 -22.67 -21.22
N SER A 288 -13.61 -23.35 -20.31
CA SER A 288 -13.48 -24.80 -20.20
C SER A 288 -13.90 -25.24 -18.80
N ALA A 289 -14.04 -26.55 -18.59
CA ALA A 289 -14.43 -27.16 -17.31
C ALA A 289 -13.50 -26.88 -16.11
N SER A 290 -12.47 -26.06 -16.23
CA SER A 290 -11.65 -25.66 -15.07
C SER A 290 -11.19 -24.22 -15.16
N ARG A 291 -11.14 -23.65 -16.37
CA ARG A 291 -10.59 -22.33 -16.60
C ARG A 291 -11.41 -21.52 -17.59
N CYS A 292 -11.60 -20.25 -17.27
CA CYS A 292 -12.18 -19.27 -18.19
C CYS A 292 -11.12 -18.22 -18.57
N LYS A 293 -11.03 -17.89 -19.85
CA LYS A 293 -10.36 -16.68 -20.31
C LYS A 293 -11.35 -15.52 -20.23
N LEU A 294 -10.97 -14.47 -19.50
CA LEU A 294 -11.77 -13.28 -19.24
C LEU A 294 -11.18 -12.08 -19.96
N HIS A 295 -12.06 -11.21 -20.45
CA HIS A 295 -11.77 -9.85 -20.85
C HIS A 295 -12.38 -8.92 -19.80
N TYR A 296 -11.56 -8.20 -19.05
CA TYR A 296 -12.05 -7.29 -18.02
C TYR A 296 -12.74 -6.07 -18.65
N ASP A 297 -13.80 -5.56 -18.00
CA ASP A 297 -14.49 -4.36 -18.50
C ASP A 297 -13.63 -3.09 -18.35
N ASP A 298 -12.64 -3.10 -17.43
CA ASP A 298 -11.68 -2.00 -17.25
C ASP A 298 -10.52 -2.15 -18.25
N PRO A 299 -10.29 -1.15 -19.13
CA PRO A 299 -9.32 -1.21 -20.22
C PRO A 299 -7.86 -1.24 -19.75
N GLN A 300 -7.57 -0.99 -18.47
CA GLN A 300 -6.22 -1.10 -17.92
C GLN A 300 -5.77 -2.55 -17.77
N TYR A 301 -6.71 -3.50 -17.67
CA TYR A 301 -6.39 -4.91 -17.48
C TYR A 301 -6.43 -5.66 -18.81
N GLN A 302 -5.45 -6.55 -19.00
CA GLN A 302 -5.40 -7.43 -20.17
C GLN A 302 -6.24 -8.69 -19.93
N ASP A 303 -6.55 -9.40 -21.02
CA ASP A 303 -7.20 -10.70 -20.91
C ASP A 303 -6.39 -11.64 -20.01
N GLU A 304 -7.08 -12.34 -19.11
CA GLU A 304 -6.46 -13.29 -18.19
C GLU A 304 -7.22 -14.61 -18.22
N THR A 305 -6.51 -15.72 -18.05
CA THR A 305 -7.15 -17.03 -17.87
C THR A 305 -7.15 -17.39 -16.39
N VAL A 306 -8.33 -17.53 -15.80
CA VAL A 306 -8.56 -17.74 -14.37
C VAL A 306 -9.23 -19.08 -14.09
N ASP A 307 -9.21 -19.53 -12.84
CA ASP A 307 -9.98 -20.72 -12.44
C ASP A 307 -11.49 -20.42 -12.51
N ALA A 308 -12.23 -21.30 -13.18
CA ALA A 308 -13.68 -21.14 -13.38
C ALA A 308 -14.47 -21.07 -12.07
N LYS A 309 -13.96 -21.67 -10.98
CA LYS A 309 -14.56 -21.60 -9.65
C LYS A 309 -14.60 -20.20 -9.04
N ASN A 310 -13.78 -19.27 -9.55
CA ASN A 310 -13.72 -17.89 -9.07
C ASN A 310 -14.58 -16.95 -9.94
N VAL A 311 -15.36 -17.50 -10.88
CA VAL A 311 -16.15 -16.74 -11.85
C VAL A 311 -17.63 -16.95 -11.60
N GLU A 312 -18.39 -15.87 -11.47
CA GLU A 312 -19.84 -15.89 -11.27
C GLU A 312 -20.56 -15.12 -12.37
N ALA A 313 -21.76 -15.56 -12.74
CA ALA A 313 -22.64 -14.77 -13.61
C ALA A 313 -22.93 -13.41 -12.96
N ARG A 314 -22.93 -12.34 -13.77
CA ARG A 314 -23.33 -11.00 -13.34
C ARG A 314 -24.78 -10.72 -13.67
#